data_AF-A0A7S3W8P8-F1
#
_entry.id   AF-A0A7S3W8P8-F1
#
_cell.length_a   1.000
_cell.length_b   1.000
_cell.length_c   1.000
_cell.angle_alpha   90.00
_cell.angle_beta   90.00
_cell.angle_gamma   90.00
#
_symmetry.space_group_name_H-M   'P 1'
#
loop_
_entity.id
_entity.type
_entity.pdbx_description
1 polymer ?
#
loop_
_entity_poly.entity_id
_entity_poly.type
_entity_poly.pdbx_seq_one_letter_code
_entity_poly.pdbx_strand_id
1 'polypeptide(L)'
;LNHCSCLRTARRGSCAMAASSSAGPISADFENEMDEEELAALRQREHRRKAEPMSLQEKLAQQQQERERDKPVFMNKKERDESRAAVEAEEKELQSLMDEAEREQRQAYMQKVRDALREQREQERMSRTAQATRAVEKKEEAKTKEEIAREKELQQIKNAYLGVKKEKKKAAKISEKFRFAFDWGAEEDTSADLNPLYDKKHEALLLFGRGLRAGIDRREQLSRRDEALTQRHRS
;
A
#
# COMPACT_ATOMS: atom_id res chain seq x y z
N LEU A 1 -45.02 17.51 17.37
CA LEU A 1 -45.57 16.84 18.58
C LEU A 1 -44.40 16.27 19.35
N ASN A 2 -44.13 16.90 20.49
CA ASN A 2 -42.99 16.69 21.39
C ASN A 2 -43.07 15.32 22.07
N HIS A 3 -41.94 14.62 22.23
CA HIS A 3 -41.69 13.70 23.35
C HIS A 3 -40.20 13.86 23.73
N CYS A 4 -39.87 14.67 24.74
CA CYS A 4 -39.87 14.39 26.19
C CYS A 4 -38.52 13.83 26.67
N SER A 5 -37.88 14.67 27.48
CA SER A 5 -36.62 14.56 28.23
C SER A 5 -36.60 13.46 29.29
N CYS A 6 -35.40 12.97 29.63
CA CYS A 6 -35.08 12.51 30.99
C CYS A 6 -33.58 12.67 31.29
N LEU A 7 -33.25 13.64 32.16
CA LEU A 7 -32.00 13.72 32.92
C LEU A 7 -31.96 12.62 33.98
N ARG A 8 -30.76 12.13 34.34
CA ARG A 8 -30.46 11.72 35.73
C ARG A 8 -28.97 11.87 36.05
N THR A 9 -28.69 12.91 36.81
CA THR A 9 -27.48 13.17 37.59
C THR A 9 -27.39 12.21 38.78
N ALA A 10 -26.19 11.71 39.09
CA ALA A 10 -25.88 11.08 40.37
C ALA A 10 -24.69 11.79 41.04
N ARG A 11 -24.99 12.57 42.08
CA ARG A 11 -24.05 13.07 43.10
C ARG A 11 -24.15 12.15 44.33
N ARG A 12 -23.02 11.66 44.84
CA ARG A 12 -22.66 11.39 46.26
C ARG A 12 -21.12 11.31 46.27
N GLY A 13 -20.32 11.94 47.12
CA GLY A 13 -20.53 12.55 48.43
C GLY A 13 -19.45 12.01 49.39
N SER A 14 -18.34 12.75 49.50
CA SER A 14 -17.37 12.90 50.60
C SER A 14 -16.93 11.70 51.46
N CYS A 15 -15.60 11.52 51.59
CA CYS A 15 -14.96 11.31 52.90
C CYS A 15 -13.52 11.82 52.88
N ALA A 16 -13.24 12.81 53.72
CA ALA A 16 -11.90 13.29 54.04
C ALA A 16 -11.29 12.41 55.13
N MET A 17 -10.04 12.00 54.98
CA MET A 17 -9.21 11.56 56.09
C MET A 17 -7.81 12.16 55.93
N ALA A 18 -7.42 12.93 56.94
CA ALA A 18 -6.06 13.35 57.19
C ALA A 18 -5.46 12.39 58.23
N ALA A 19 -4.27 11.85 57.95
CA ALA A 19 -3.37 11.19 58.91
C ALA A 19 -1.99 11.11 58.23
N SER A 20 -1.05 11.99 58.60
CA SER A 20 -0.01 11.80 59.63
C SER A 20 1.24 11.09 59.11
N SER A 21 2.35 11.80 59.25
CA SER A 21 3.75 11.47 58.92
C SER A 21 4.32 10.24 59.63
N SER A 22 5.13 9.46 58.91
CA SER A 22 6.35 8.84 59.46
C SER A 22 7.28 8.38 58.32
N ALA A 23 8.42 9.05 58.14
CA ALA A 23 9.51 8.61 57.28
C ALA A 23 10.57 7.90 58.14
N GLY A 24 10.92 6.66 57.77
CA GLY A 24 12.14 5.96 58.20
C GLY A 24 13.10 5.82 57.01
N PRO A 25 14.43 5.69 57.24
CA PRO A 25 15.41 5.81 56.16
C PRO A 25 15.55 4.48 55.41
N ILE A 26 15.37 4.53 54.09
CA ILE A 26 15.75 3.44 53.19
C ILE A 26 17.01 3.88 52.45
N SER A 27 17.98 2.97 52.46
CA SER A 27 19.33 3.03 51.92
C SER A 27 19.41 3.47 50.46
N ALA A 28 20.52 4.16 50.16
CA ALA A 28 20.99 4.50 48.82
C ALA A 28 21.22 3.22 48.00
N ASP A 29 20.37 2.95 47.01
CA ASP A 29 20.59 2.08 45.84
C ASP A 29 19.35 2.08 44.92
N PHE A 30 18.87 3.27 44.52
CA PHE A 30 17.81 3.42 43.49
C PHE A 30 17.96 4.76 42.78
N GLU A 31 19.06 4.94 42.06
CA GLU A 31 19.28 6.12 41.23
C GLU A 31 19.24 5.72 39.75
N ASN A 32 18.49 6.52 38.98
CA ASN A 32 18.23 6.46 37.54
C ASN A 32 17.07 5.58 37.07
N GLU A 33 15.85 5.94 37.47
CA GLU A 33 14.69 5.90 36.59
C GLU A 33 13.65 6.91 37.13
N MET A 34 13.92 8.20 36.89
CA MET A 34 12.84 9.17 36.85
C MET A 34 12.30 9.15 35.43
N ASP A 35 11.06 8.72 35.25
CA ASP A 35 10.40 8.66 33.95
C ASP A 35 10.51 10.03 33.23
N GLU A 36 10.67 10.02 31.90
CA GLU A 36 10.69 11.26 31.09
C GLU A 36 9.45 12.13 31.36
N GLU A 37 8.34 11.51 31.76
CA GLU A 37 7.11 12.18 32.20
C GLU A 37 7.27 12.92 33.54
N GLU A 38 8.00 12.37 34.52
CA GLU A 38 8.26 13.06 35.80
C GLU A 38 9.25 14.22 35.62
N LEU A 39 10.27 14.06 34.78
CA LEU A 39 11.18 15.14 34.39
C LEU A 39 10.45 16.25 33.60
N ALA A 40 9.55 15.88 32.70
CA ALA A 40 8.69 16.83 31.99
C ALA A 40 7.72 17.53 32.95
N ALA A 41 7.15 16.82 33.93
CA ALA A 41 6.29 17.39 34.95
C ALA A 41 7.04 18.35 35.90
N LEU A 42 8.29 18.04 36.26
CA LEU A 42 9.17 18.94 37.00
C LEU A 42 9.55 20.17 36.18
N ARG A 43 9.90 20.01 34.89
CA ARG A 43 10.14 21.13 33.97
C ARG A 43 8.89 21.99 33.81
N GLN A 44 7.69 21.41 33.72
CA GLN A 44 6.43 22.14 33.67
C GLN A 44 6.11 22.85 34.99
N ARG A 45 6.41 22.24 36.14
CA ARG A 45 6.32 22.90 37.45
C ARG A 45 7.30 24.06 37.57
N GLU A 46 8.54 23.89 37.12
CA GLU A 46 9.51 24.98 37.06
C GLU A 46 9.08 26.07 36.07
N HIS A 47 8.55 25.71 34.92
CA HIS A 47 8.06 26.68 33.93
C HIS A 47 6.86 27.45 34.45
N ARG A 48 5.99 26.80 35.24
CA ARG A 48 4.87 27.44 35.94
C ARG A 48 5.35 28.35 37.07
N ARG A 49 6.39 27.97 37.83
CA ARG A 49 7.04 28.82 38.84
C ARG A 49 7.78 30.02 38.21
N LYS A 50 8.39 29.83 37.05
CA LYS A 50 9.04 30.88 36.23
C LYS A 50 8.03 31.73 35.44
N ALA A 51 6.83 31.20 35.19
CA ALA A 51 5.70 31.90 34.56
C ALA A 51 4.81 32.64 35.57
N GLU A 52 5.13 32.59 36.87
CA GLU A 52 4.67 33.60 37.81
C GLU A 52 5.16 34.96 37.29
N PRO A 53 4.31 35.99 37.26
CA PRO A 53 4.70 37.28 36.73
C PRO A 53 5.83 37.83 37.62
N MET A 54 7.06 37.80 37.10
CA MET A 54 8.27 38.37 37.72
C MET A 54 7.89 39.65 38.45
N SER A 55 8.28 39.73 39.72
CA SER A 55 7.96 40.85 40.58
C SER A 55 8.40 42.16 39.89
N LEU A 56 7.70 43.27 40.17
CA LEU A 56 8.05 44.56 39.57
C LEU A 56 9.54 44.92 39.81
N GLN A 57 10.12 44.45 40.91
CA GLN A 57 11.54 44.59 41.23
C GLN A 57 12.45 43.78 40.29
N GLU A 58 12.10 42.54 39.97
CA GLU A 58 12.88 41.70 39.05
C GLU A 58 12.78 42.15 37.59
N LYS A 59 11.63 42.66 37.14
CA LYS A 59 11.51 43.26 35.79
C LYS A 59 12.31 44.55 35.67
N LEU A 60 12.34 45.36 36.74
CA LEU A 60 13.22 46.53 36.81
C LEU A 60 14.69 46.10 36.81
N ALA A 61 15.05 45.03 37.53
CA ALA A 61 16.41 44.48 37.50
C ALA A 61 16.79 43.89 36.14
N GLN A 62 15.89 43.17 35.46
CA GLN A 62 16.10 42.66 34.10
C GLN A 62 16.20 43.78 33.08
N GLN A 63 15.34 44.80 33.15
CA GLN A 63 15.49 45.99 32.31
C GLN A 63 16.76 46.77 32.64
N GLN A 64 17.17 46.85 33.90
CA GLN A 64 18.45 47.47 34.27
C GLN A 64 19.63 46.66 33.73
N GLN A 65 19.58 45.32 33.79
CA GLN A 65 20.58 44.42 33.22
C GLN A 65 20.62 44.46 31.69
N GLU A 66 19.47 44.48 31.00
CA GLU A 66 19.40 44.65 29.54
C GLU A 66 19.89 46.04 29.14
N ARG A 67 19.46 47.10 29.84
CA ARG A 67 20.02 48.45 29.66
C ARG A 67 21.51 48.50 29.98
N GLU A 68 22.03 47.66 30.88
CA GLU A 68 23.46 47.52 31.17
C GLU A 68 24.22 46.73 30.10
N ARG A 69 23.58 45.78 29.42
CA ARG A 69 24.12 45.05 28.27
C ARG A 69 24.08 45.88 26.99
N ASP A 70 23.03 46.68 26.82
CA ASP A 70 22.82 47.60 25.69
C ASP A 70 23.57 48.92 25.86
N LYS A 71 24.04 49.24 27.09
CA LYS A 71 25.00 50.32 27.31
C LYS A 71 26.25 50.00 26.48
N PRO A 72 26.62 50.84 25.48
CA PRO A 72 27.74 50.54 24.62
C PRO A 72 29.03 50.50 25.45
N VAL A 73 29.58 49.30 25.62
CA VAL A 73 30.87 49.12 26.28
C VAL A 73 31.95 49.58 25.32
N PHE A 74 32.64 50.66 25.70
CA PHE A 74 33.76 51.19 24.93
C PHE A 74 34.98 50.28 25.16
N MET A 75 35.05 49.17 24.42
CA MET A 75 36.22 48.29 24.40
C MET A 75 37.45 49.08 23.97
N ASN A 76 38.60 48.82 24.61
CA ASN A 76 39.86 49.37 24.18
C ASN A 76 40.17 48.89 22.75
N LYS A 77 41.00 49.65 22.02
CA LYS A 77 41.26 49.36 20.59
C LYS A 77 41.77 47.93 20.34
N LYS A 78 42.63 47.42 21.23
CA LYS A 78 43.16 46.04 21.16
C LYS A 78 42.07 44.97 21.39
N GLU A 79 41.25 45.14 22.42
CA GLU A 79 40.15 44.23 22.75
C GLU A 79 39.08 44.19 21.63
N ARG A 80 38.88 45.31 20.93
CA ARG A 80 38.00 45.39 19.75
C ARG A 80 38.54 44.58 18.57
N ASP A 81 39.82 44.70 18.28
CA ASP A 81 40.47 43.96 17.19
C ASP A 81 40.48 42.45 17.48
N GLU A 82 40.71 42.05 18.74
CA GLU A 82 40.64 40.65 19.20
C GLU A 82 39.21 40.09 19.12
N SER A 83 38.19 40.86 19.53
CA SER A 83 36.79 40.44 19.41
C SER A 83 36.35 40.25 17.95
N ARG A 84 36.83 41.10 17.05
CA ARG A 84 36.53 41.01 15.61
C ARG A 84 37.21 39.78 14.99
N ALA A 85 38.45 39.51 15.38
CA ALA A 85 39.18 38.31 14.96
C ALA A 85 38.54 37.02 15.49
N ALA A 86 38.00 37.02 16.71
CA ALA A 86 37.28 35.89 17.27
C ALA A 86 35.98 35.61 16.51
N VAL A 87 35.17 36.63 16.24
CA VAL A 87 33.94 36.49 15.44
C VAL A 87 34.25 36.03 14.02
N GLU A 88 35.28 36.58 13.36
CA GLU A 88 35.71 36.12 12.03
C GLU A 88 36.22 34.66 12.04
N ALA A 89 36.80 34.18 13.14
CA ALA A 89 37.21 32.79 13.28
C ALA A 89 35.98 31.87 13.44
N GLU A 90 35.02 32.25 14.30
CA GLU A 90 33.76 31.52 14.49
C GLU A 90 32.91 31.48 13.20
N GLU A 91 32.88 32.58 12.44
CA GLU A 91 32.19 32.63 11.14
C GLU A 91 32.82 31.68 10.12
N LYS A 92 34.16 31.60 10.05
CA LYS A 92 34.87 30.68 9.15
C LYS A 92 34.66 29.22 9.55
N GLU A 93 34.64 28.92 10.85
CA GLU A 93 34.33 27.58 11.35
C GLU A 93 32.90 27.16 10.97
N LEU A 94 31.91 28.03 11.18
CA LEU A 94 30.53 27.81 10.75
C LEU A 94 30.42 27.62 9.23
N GLN A 95 31.17 28.41 8.46
CA GLN A 95 31.18 28.29 7.00
C GLN A 95 31.75 26.93 6.56
N SER A 96 32.82 26.46 7.20
CA SER A 96 33.40 25.15 6.91
C SER A 96 32.45 23.99 7.25
N LEU A 97 31.72 24.08 8.37
CA LEU A 97 30.71 23.10 8.76
C LEU A 97 29.53 23.07 7.79
N MET A 98 29.08 24.23 7.31
CA MET A 98 28.02 24.31 6.29
C MET A 98 28.46 23.68 4.97
N ASP A 99 29.69 23.97 4.52
CA ASP A 99 30.26 23.40 3.29
C ASP A 99 30.43 21.87 3.39
N GLU A 100 30.85 21.35 4.55
CA GLU A 100 30.96 19.92 4.80
C GLU A 100 29.59 19.23 4.78
N ALA A 101 28.60 19.81 5.45
CA ALA A 101 27.23 19.31 5.44
C ALA A 101 26.63 19.31 4.01
N GLU A 102 26.90 20.34 3.21
CA GLU A 102 26.47 20.39 1.81
C GLU A 102 27.12 19.26 0.98
N ARG A 103 28.43 19.03 1.16
CA ARG A 103 29.14 17.93 0.47
C ARG A 103 28.57 16.58 0.85
N GLU A 104 28.27 16.34 2.12
CA GLU A 104 27.67 15.09 2.59
C GLU A 104 26.26 14.89 2.00
N GLN A 105 25.41 15.92 2.00
CA GLN A 105 24.09 15.84 1.38
C GLN A 105 24.19 15.54 -0.11
N ARG A 106 25.13 16.18 -0.82
CA ARG A 106 25.39 15.92 -2.24
C ARG A 106 25.86 14.48 -2.48
N GLN A 107 26.75 13.96 -1.63
CA GLN A 107 27.21 12.57 -1.73
C GLN A 107 26.07 11.57 -1.47
N ALA A 108 25.28 11.79 -0.42
CA ALA A 108 24.12 10.97 -0.09
C ALA A 108 23.07 10.98 -1.21
N TYR A 109 22.82 12.14 -1.83
CA TYR A 109 21.94 12.25 -2.99
C TYR A 109 22.45 11.44 -4.19
N MET A 110 23.75 11.55 -4.52
CA MET A 110 24.35 10.78 -5.61
C MET A 110 24.34 9.27 -5.35
N GLN A 111 24.48 8.84 -4.10
CA GLN A 111 24.32 7.42 -3.72
C GLN A 111 22.88 6.95 -3.94
N LYS A 112 21.87 7.68 -3.45
CA LYS A 112 20.46 7.37 -3.66
C LYS A 112 20.10 7.25 -5.14
N VAL A 113 20.60 8.15 -5.98
CA VAL A 113 20.39 8.10 -7.44
C VAL A 113 20.99 6.83 -8.06
N ARG A 114 22.19 6.44 -7.62
CA ARG A 114 22.85 5.21 -8.09
C ARG A 114 22.07 3.96 -7.68
N ASP A 115 21.59 3.92 -6.44
CA ASP A 115 20.82 2.79 -5.92
C ASP A 115 19.44 2.68 -6.59
N ALA A 116 18.75 3.81 -6.79
CA ALA A 116 17.48 3.84 -7.52
C ALA A 116 17.63 3.32 -8.96
N LEU A 117 18.71 3.68 -9.66
CA LEU A 117 18.97 3.16 -11.01
C LEU A 117 19.26 1.66 -11.01
N ARG A 118 19.92 1.15 -9.97
CA ARG A 118 20.17 -0.29 -9.78
C ARG A 118 18.88 -1.04 -9.55
N GLU A 119 18.04 -0.57 -8.64
CA GLU A 119 16.72 -1.14 -8.34
C GLU A 119 15.82 -1.14 -9.56
N GLN A 120 15.80 -0.07 -10.35
CA GLN A 120 14.99 0.00 -11.57
C GLN A 120 15.40 -1.10 -12.58
N ARG A 121 16.71 -1.31 -12.75
CA ARG A 121 17.23 -2.36 -13.63
C ARG A 121 16.92 -3.76 -13.10
N GLU A 122 16.98 -3.96 -11.79
CA GLU A 122 16.61 -5.22 -11.14
C GLU A 122 15.11 -5.50 -11.27
N GLN A 123 14.25 -4.51 -11.06
CA GLN A 123 12.81 -4.60 -11.27
C GLN A 123 12.47 -4.95 -12.72
N GLU A 124 13.12 -4.32 -13.69
CA GLU A 124 12.93 -4.64 -15.11
C GLU A 124 13.35 -6.09 -15.41
N ARG A 125 14.50 -6.53 -14.88
CA ARG A 125 14.96 -7.92 -15.00
C ARG A 125 13.96 -8.90 -14.38
N MET A 126 13.45 -8.60 -13.17
CA MET A 126 12.47 -9.44 -12.48
C MET A 126 11.12 -9.47 -13.19
N SER A 127 10.68 -8.35 -13.74
CA SER A 127 9.48 -8.28 -14.59
C SER A 127 9.65 -9.15 -15.83
N ARG A 128 10.79 -9.05 -16.51
CA ARG A 128 11.08 -9.84 -17.71
C ARG A 128 11.17 -11.33 -17.42
N THR A 129 11.80 -11.74 -16.32
CA THR A 129 11.85 -13.15 -15.92
C THR A 129 10.47 -13.66 -15.53
N ALA A 130 9.67 -12.90 -14.77
CA ALA A 130 8.31 -13.27 -14.41
C ALA A 130 7.38 -13.38 -15.64
N GLN A 131 7.56 -12.52 -16.65
CA GLN A 131 6.84 -12.65 -17.92
C GLN A 131 7.29 -13.90 -18.70
N ALA A 132 8.59 -14.19 -18.72
CA ALA A 132 9.12 -15.38 -19.38
C ALA A 132 8.62 -16.67 -18.73
N THR A 133 8.60 -16.76 -17.39
CA THR A 133 8.09 -17.95 -16.69
C THR A 133 6.60 -18.15 -16.97
N ARG A 134 5.78 -17.09 -16.88
CA ARG A 134 4.35 -17.15 -17.23
C ARG A 134 4.10 -17.58 -18.68
N ALA A 135 4.96 -17.16 -19.61
CA ALA A 135 4.85 -17.57 -21.00
C ALA A 135 5.18 -19.05 -21.20
N VAL A 136 6.16 -19.59 -20.46
CA VAL A 136 6.49 -21.02 -20.46
C VAL A 136 5.34 -21.84 -19.85
N GLU A 137 4.83 -21.45 -18.69
CA GLU A 137 3.70 -22.11 -18.02
C GLU A 137 2.48 -22.20 -18.95
N LYS A 138 2.08 -21.08 -19.57
CA LYS A 138 0.97 -21.07 -20.54
C LYS A 138 1.20 -22.01 -21.72
N LYS A 139 2.44 -22.12 -22.19
CA LYS A 139 2.78 -23.01 -23.31
C LYS A 139 2.73 -24.48 -22.89
N GLU A 140 3.15 -24.80 -21.67
CA GLU A 140 3.04 -26.15 -21.11
C GLU A 140 1.58 -26.55 -20.86
N GLU A 141 0.76 -25.64 -20.33
CA GLU A 141 -0.69 -25.85 -20.19
C GLU A 141 -1.37 -26.07 -21.54
N ALA A 142 -0.99 -25.31 -22.58
CA ALA A 142 -1.54 -25.51 -23.92
C ALA A 142 -1.15 -26.90 -24.47
N LYS A 143 0.11 -27.30 -24.34
CA LYS A 143 0.58 -28.62 -24.78
C LYS A 143 -0.13 -29.76 -24.06
N THR A 144 -0.28 -29.68 -22.74
CA THR A 144 -0.98 -30.71 -21.96
C THR A 144 -2.45 -30.80 -22.35
N LYS A 145 -3.13 -29.68 -22.60
CA LYS A 145 -4.51 -29.68 -23.13
C LYS A 145 -4.60 -30.33 -24.51
N GLU A 146 -3.67 -30.03 -25.41
CA GLU A 146 -3.59 -30.65 -26.74
C GLU A 146 -3.28 -32.15 -26.67
N GLU A 147 -2.44 -32.59 -25.71
CA GLU A 147 -2.16 -34.00 -25.47
C GLU A 147 -3.39 -34.74 -24.94
N ILE A 148 -4.10 -34.15 -23.97
CA ILE A 148 -5.36 -34.70 -23.43
C ILE A 148 -6.43 -34.79 -24.53
N ALA A 149 -6.55 -33.77 -25.38
CA ALA A 149 -7.50 -33.78 -26.50
C ALA A 149 -7.17 -34.90 -27.49
N ARG A 150 -5.89 -35.06 -27.85
CA ARG A 150 -5.41 -36.14 -28.72
C ARG A 150 -5.65 -37.53 -28.13
N GLU A 151 -5.43 -37.70 -26.83
CA GLU A 151 -5.70 -38.98 -26.17
C GLU A 151 -7.19 -39.33 -26.23
N LYS A 152 -8.07 -38.36 -25.93
CA LYS A 152 -9.52 -38.54 -26.04
C LYS A 152 -9.95 -38.83 -27.48
N GLU A 153 -9.31 -38.23 -28.47
CA GLU A 153 -9.59 -38.48 -29.90
C GLU A 153 -9.24 -39.92 -30.27
N LEU A 154 -8.05 -40.38 -29.87
CA LEU A 154 -7.64 -41.78 -30.04
C LEU A 154 -8.60 -42.74 -29.33
N GLN A 155 -9.08 -42.39 -28.13
CA GLN A 155 -10.10 -43.18 -27.43
C GLN A 155 -11.42 -43.23 -28.20
N GLN A 156 -11.88 -42.11 -28.78
CA GLN A 156 -13.08 -42.08 -29.61
C GLN A 156 -12.95 -42.96 -30.85
N ILE A 157 -11.83 -42.86 -31.57
CA ILE A 157 -11.52 -43.72 -32.72
C ILE A 157 -11.52 -45.19 -32.27
N LYS A 158 -10.81 -45.49 -31.19
CA LYS A 158 -10.74 -46.85 -30.61
C LYS A 158 -12.13 -47.40 -30.29
N ASN A 159 -12.99 -46.61 -29.67
CA ASN A 159 -14.35 -47.01 -29.33
C ASN A 159 -15.24 -47.25 -30.57
N ALA A 160 -15.06 -46.43 -31.62
CA ALA A 160 -15.82 -46.56 -32.88
C ALA A 160 -15.48 -47.85 -33.62
N TYR A 161 -14.20 -48.24 -33.67
CA TYR A 161 -13.74 -49.39 -34.46
C TYR A 161 -13.66 -50.70 -33.66
N LEU A 162 -13.39 -50.66 -32.36
CA LEU A 162 -13.38 -51.88 -31.52
C LEU A 162 -14.78 -52.32 -31.05
N GLY A 163 -15.84 -51.61 -31.44
CA GLY A 163 -17.22 -52.01 -31.17
C GLY A 163 -17.57 -52.05 -29.68
N VAL A 164 -16.93 -51.20 -28.87
CA VAL A 164 -17.23 -51.09 -27.44
C VAL A 164 -18.71 -50.75 -27.27
N LYS A 165 -19.45 -51.59 -26.55
CA LYS A 165 -20.89 -51.38 -26.30
C LYS A 165 -21.03 -50.08 -25.51
N LYS A 166 -21.62 -49.05 -26.14
CA LYS A 166 -21.96 -47.79 -25.47
C LYS A 166 -22.82 -48.11 -24.25
N GLU A 167 -22.42 -47.62 -23.08
CA GLU A 167 -23.20 -47.81 -21.87
C GLU A 167 -24.58 -47.17 -22.07
N LYS A 168 -25.63 -47.98 -21.88
CA LYS A 168 -27.00 -47.49 -21.97
C LYS A 168 -27.25 -46.59 -20.77
N LYS A 169 -27.83 -45.40 -21.00
CA LYS A 169 -28.25 -44.48 -19.93
C LYS A 169 -29.09 -45.28 -18.92
N LYS A 170 -28.66 -45.29 -17.64
CA LYS A 170 -29.37 -46.01 -16.58
C LYS A 170 -30.76 -45.39 -16.41
N ALA A 171 -31.77 -46.24 -16.17
CA ALA A 171 -33.12 -45.75 -15.94
C ALA A 171 -33.12 -44.83 -14.70
N ALA A 172 -33.51 -43.57 -14.87
CA ALA A 172 -33.55 -42.59 -13.80
C ALA A 172 -34.46 -43.07 -12.66
N LYS A 173 -34.06 -42.77 -11.42
CA LYS A 173 -34.86 -43.12 -10.23
C LYS A 173 -36.18 -42.35 -10.27
N ILE A 174 -37.26 -42.96 -9.78
CA ILE A 174 -38.60 -42.36 -9.79
C ILE A 174 -38.60 -41.00 -9.05
N SER A 175 -37.83 -40.85 -7.98
CA SER A 175 -37.67 -39.57 -7.25
C SER A 175 -37.03 -38.45 -8.09
N GLU A 176 -36.11 -38.80 -8.98
CA GLU A 176 -35.44 -37.86 -9.89
C GLU A 176 -36.39 -37.44 -11.02
N LYS A 177 -37.28 -38.34 -11.45
CA LYS A 177 -38.35 -38.03 -12.41
C LYS A 177 -39.38 -37.02 -11.89
N PHE A 178 -39.55 -36.90 -10.56
CA PHE A 178 -40.43 -35.91 -9.94
C PHE A 178 -39.70 -34.60 -9.57
N ARG A 179 -38.37 -34.55 -9.72
CA ARG A 179 -37.60 -33.31 -9.62
C ARG A 179 -37.51 -32.69 -11.02
N PHE A 180 -38.49 -31.89 -11.38
CA PHE A 180 -38.47 -31.17 -12.65
C PHE A 180 -37.29 -30.18 -12.67
N ALA A 181 -36.27 -30.48 -13.47
CA ALA A 181 -35.27 -29.51 -13.90
C ALA A 181 -35.75 -28.92 -15.22
N PHE A 182 -35.93 -27.60 -15.25
CA PHE A 182 -36.32 -26.88 -16.47
C PHE A 182 -35.11 -26.47 -17.31
N ASP A 183 -33.92 -26.46 -16.69
CA ASP A 183 -32.67 -26.13 -17.35
C ASP A 183 -32.06 -27.36 -18.03
N TRP A 184 -31.35 -27.13 -19.13
CA TRP A 184 -30.54 -28.14 -19.80
C TRP A 184 -29.31 -28.48 -18.96
N GLY A 185 -29.01 -29.76 -18.81
CA GLY A 185 -27.79 -30.20 -18.13
C GLY A 185 -26.55 -29.93 -18.99
N ALA A 186 -25.42 -29.55 -18.38
CA ALA A 186 -24.16 -29.35 -19.11
C ALA A 186 -23.65 -30.65 -19.77
N GLU A 187 -24.00 -31.82 -19.24
CA GLU A 187 -23.69 -33.13 -19.82
C GLU A 187 -24.47 -33.43 -21.11
N GLU A 188 -25.53 -32.66 -21.39
CA GLU A 188 -26.34 -32.80 -22.60
C GLU A 188 -25.84 -31.89 -23.74
N ASP A 189 -24.81 -31.08 -23.50
CA ASP A 189 -24.16 -30.25 -24.51
C ASP A 189 -23.31 -31.09 -25.47
N THR A 190 -23.62 -31.02 -26.76
CA THR A 190 -22.90 -31.73 -27.84
C THR A 190 -22.01 -30.81 -28.65
N SER A 191 -21.85 -29.55 -28.25
CA SER A 191 -21.08 -28.55 -29.01
C SER A 191 -19.56 -28.71 -28.87
N ALA A 192 -19.10 -29.27 -27.75
CA ALA A 192 -17.69 -29.50 -27.46
C ALA A 192 -17.11 -30.64 -28.32
N ASP A 193 -16.13 -30.31 -29.15
CA ASP A 193 -15.36 -31.25 -29.96
C ASP A 193 -13.91 -31.32 -29.45
N LEU A 194 -13.24 -32.44 -29.70
CA LEU A 194 -11.82 -32.64 -29.40
C LEU A 194 -10.93 -32.02 -30.47
N ASN A 195 -11.44 -31.92 -31.70
CA ASN A 195 -10.68 -31.40 -32.82
C ASN A 195 -10.69 -29.86 -32.83
N PRO A 196 -9.51 -29.21 -32.86
CA PRO A 196 -9.40 -27.75 -32.83
C PRO A 196 -10.10 -27.03 -33.98
N LEU A 197 -10.27 -27.69 -35.14
CA LEU A 197 -10.97 -27.13 -36.29
C LEU A 197 -12.47 -26.91 -36.02
N TYR A 198 -13.07 -27.78 -35.22
CA TYR A 198 -14.48 -27.71 -34.85
C TYR A 198 -14.71 -26.95 -33.54
N ASP A 199 -13.69 -26.75 -32.73
CA ASP A 199 -13.76 -25.83 -31.57
C ASP A 199 -13.78 -24.36 -32.05
N LYS A 200 -12.89 -24.00 -32.99
CA LYS A 200 -12.83 -22.66 -33.60
C LYS A 200 -13.47 -22.64 -34.99
N LYS A 201 -14.77 -22.89 -35.05
CA LYS A 201 -15.52 -22.87 -36.33
C LYS A 201 -15.40 -21.49 -36.97
N HIS A 202 -14.84 -21.43 -38.17
CA HIS A 202 -14.83 -20.19 -38.95
C HIS A 202 -16.26 -19.83 -39.34
N GLU A 203 -16.79 -18.75 -38.75
CA GLU A 203 -18.08 -18.21 -39.14
C GLU A 203 -17.96 -17.57 -40.52
N ALA A 204 -18.57 -18.20 -41.53
CA ALA A 204 -18.68 -17.61 -42.86
C ALA A 204 -19.52 -16.33 -42.79
N LEU A 205 -19.11 -15.30 -43.54
CA LEU A 205 -19.92 -14.09 -43.64
C LEU A 205 -21.23 -14.40 -44.35
N LEU A 206 -22.35 -14.16 -43.68
CA LEU A 206 -23.67 -14.38 -44.27
C LEU A 206 -23.84 -13.49 -45.51
N LEU A 207 -24.31 -14.09 -46.61
CA LEU A 207 -24.55 -13.41 -47.89
C LEU A 207 -23.36 -12.53 -48.31
N PHE A 208 -22.14 -13.08 -48.25
CA PHE A 208 -20.90 -12.37 -48.62
C PHE A 208 -20.70 -11.04 -47.86
N GLY A 209 -21.15 -10.95 -46.60
CA GLY A 209 -20.99 -9.76 -45.76
C GLY A 209 -22.14 -8.76 -45.84
N ARG A 210 -23.12 -8.99 -46.73
CA ARG A 210 -24.36 -8.18 -46.81
C ARG A 210 -25.43 -8.67 -45.84
N GLY A 211 -25.38 -9.95 -45.46
CA GLY A 211 -26.38 -10.58 -44.61
C GLY A 211 -26.08 -10.40 -43.11
N LEU A 212 -27.14 -10.46 -42.32
CA LEU A 212 -27.10 -10.42 -40.86
C LEU A 212 -27.84 -11.65 -40.33
N ARG A 213 -27.36 -12.23 -39.21
CA ARG A 213 -27.99 -13.39 -38.58
C ARG A 213 -29.22 -12.94 -37.79
N ALA A 214 -30.33 -13.67 -37.93
CA ALA A 214 -31.57 -13.32 -37.24
C ALA A 214 -31.42 -13.41 -35.70
N GLY A 215 -32.13 -12.54 -34.98
CA GLY A 215 -32.25 -12.59 -33.51
C GLY A 215 -31.09 -11.99 -32.71
N ILE A 216 -30.00 -11.58 -33.35
CA ILE A 216 -28.83 -10.96 -32.72
C ILE A 216 -28.79 -9.48 -33.14
N ASP A 217 -28.26 -8.60 -32.29
CA ASP A 217 -28.22 -7.16 -32.56
C ASP A 217 -27.43 -6.82 -33.82
N ARG A 218 -27.95 -5.83 -34.58
CA ARG A 218 -27.36 -5.40 -35.85
C ARG A 218 -26.02 -4.72 -35.63
N ARG A 219 -25.87 -3.89 -34.61
CA ARG A 219 -24.61 -3.13 -34.39
C ARG A 219 -23.48 -4.07 -34.03
N GLU A 220 -23.72 -5.00 -33.11
CA GLU A 220 -22.75 -6.02 -32.70
C GLU A 220 -22.29 -6.89 -33.88
N GLN A 221 -23.22 -7.36 -34.71
CA GLN A 221 -22.87 -8.15 -35.89
C GLN A 221 -22.03 -7.39 -36.91
N LEU A 222 -22.38 -6.12 -37.16
CA LEU A 222 -21.62 -5.28 -38.11
C LEU A 222 -20.20 -5.07 -37.58
N SER A 223 -20.03 -4.80 -36.28
CA SER A 223 -18.70 -4.69 -35.66
C SER A 223 -17.89 -5.98 -35.82
N ARG A 224 -18.46 -7.13 -35.42
CA ARG A 224 -17.79 -8.43 -35.52
C ARG A 224 -17.44 -8.81 -36.96
N ARG A 225 -18.32 -8.49 -37.92
CA ARG A 225 -18.07 -8.67 -39.35
C ARG A 225 -16.89 -7.81 -39.82
N ASP A 226 -16.90 -6.53 -39.47
CA ASP A 226 -15.88 -5.57 -39.92
C ASP A 226 -14.51 -5.90 -39.31
N GLU A 227 -14.47 -6.33 -38.06
CA GLU A 227 -13.28 -6.91 -37.43
C GLU A 227 -12.78 -8.16 -38.18
N ALA A 228 -13.67 -9.10 -38.53
CA ALA A 228 -13.30 -10.30 -39.28
C ALA A 228 -12.84 -10.00 -40.73
N LEU A 229 -13.30 -8.91 -41.34
CA LEU A 229 -12.83 -8.44 -42.65
C LEU A 229 -11.45 -7.80 -42.55
N THR A 230 -11.25 -6.92 -41.56
CA THR A 230 -9.94 -6.26 -41.35
C THR A 230 -8.84 -7.24 -40.99
N GLN A 231 -9.13 -8.27 -40.20
CA GLN A 231 -8.16 -9.33 -39.88
C GLN A 231 -7.72 -10.11 -41.13
N ARG A 232 -8.65 -10.45 -42.04
CA ARG A 232 -8.34 -11.14 -43.29
C ARG A 232 -7.46 -10.35 -44.24
N HIS A 233 -7.60 -9.02 -44.26
CA HIS A 233 -6.75 -8.16 -45.10
C HIS A 233 -5.36 -7.90 -44.51
N ARG A 234 -5.12 -8.27 -43.24
CA ARG A 234 -3.83 -8.09 -42.56
C ARG A 234 -2.93 -9.33 -42.62
N SER A 235 -3.50 -10.52 -42.85
CA SER A 235 -2.78 -11.78 -43.08
C SER A 235 -2.36 -11.92 -44.53
#